data_AF-A0A8S2KY96-F1
#
_entry.id   AF-A0A8S2KY96-F1
#
_cell.length_a   1.000
_cell.length_b   1.000
_cell.length_c   1.000
_cell.angle_alpha   90.00
_cell.angle_beta   90.00
_cell.angle_gamma   90.00
#
_symmetry.space_group_name_H-M   'P 1'
#
loop_
_entity.id
_entity.type
_entity.pdbx_description
1 polymer ?
#
loop_
_entity_poly.entity_id
_entity_poly.type
_entity_poly.pdbx_seq_one_letter_code
_entity_poly.pdbx_strand_id
1 'polypeptide(L)'
;ETLQLLREQNSELKRNLNDLRETNEKLVEKTKQAEKRSENLIRLNQISEQKIKELEKTIEINKKPPIANHNEQPTKITETTSCCRNTSDGERCYEHHSSASSPTTISKTPSIASTDSLIFLFNWLSDITQTTLTEWPSSTAVTSDAIERYSKLLSILADQSSFCLHKNHSNLILSYLKLVYFSLITIECPTTSGQTRHLYSCSYRRLCEQILKCEKNQERPHLFDDNEPLIRLYACLIVLLTCNKIIDLIACYNQLRLDLNSKPFIDIFVQNYGIVSLYRWLRPPSHHKRLIFDTIDLLLLLCTDSKSLRPFLKQLSNDTWFHLLYQLTQQCNDGLGSSTNLSNIQLLLTPTFDLKTMEKLGILFEKLSELTENRRLFSKYNFLYIFKEWKQKFVNDSPFLVLNMKSTLLNLEQ
;
A
#
# COMPACT_ATOMS: atom_id res chain seq x y z
N GLU A 1 -43.76 -41.44 -9.00
CA GLU A 1 -43.07 -40.16 -9.30
C GLU A 1 -43.10 -39.19 -8.12
N THR A 2 -44.17 -38.43 -7.87
CA THR A 2 -44.23 -37.41 -6.78
C THR A 2 -43.76 -37.89 -5.41
N LEU A 3 -44.23 -39.07 -4.96
CA LEU A 3 -43.83 -39.70 -3.70
C LEU A 3 -42.35 -40.12 -3.63
N GLN A 4 -41.68 -40.27 -4.78
CA GLN A 4 -40.26 -40.59 -4.87
C GLN A 4 -39.40 -39.32 -4.82
N LEU A 5 -39.78 -38.30 -5.58
CA LEU A 5 -39.17 -36.96 -5.53
C LEU A 5 -39.18 -36.39 -4.09
N LEU A 6 -40.30 -36.54 -3.38
CA LEU A 6 -40.43 -36.13 -1.97
C LEU A 6 -39.52 -36.93 -1.01
N ARG A 7 -39.14 -38.16 -1.35
CA ARG A 7 -38.17 -38.97 -0.56
C ARG A 7 -36.74 -38.55 -0.85
N GLU A 8 -36.42 -38.28 -2.12
CA GLU A 8 -35.11 -37.80 -2.56
C GLU A 8 -34.81 -36.43 -1.93
N GLN A 9 -35.74 -35.47 -2.03
CA GLN A 9 -35.65 -34.16 -1.36
C GLN A 9 -35.53 -34.27 0.16
N ASN A 10 -36.25 -35.20 0.81
CA ASN A 10 -36.08 -35.47 2.25
C ASN A 10 -34.69 -36.03 2.59
N SER A 11 -34.10 -36.84 1.73
CA SER A 11 -32.76 -37.40 1.94
C SER A 11 -31.66 -36.35 1.78
N GLU A 12 -31.84 -35.41 0.84
CA GLU A 12 -30.94 -34.30 0.59
C GLU A 12 -31.00 -33.24 1.70
N LEU A 13 -32.21 -32.85 2.13
CA LEU A 13 -32.39 -31.97 3.30
C LEU A 13 -31.75 -32.55 4.56
N LYS A 14 -31.80 -33.88 4.76
CA LYS A 14 -31.13 -34.55 5.89
C LYS A 14 -29.60 -34.55 5.79
N ARG A 15 -29.03 -34.64 4.58
CA ARG A 15 -27.58 -34.44 4.37
C ARG A 15 -27.19 -33.00 4.70
N ASN A 16 -27.86 -32.04 4.06
CA ASN A 16 -27.59 -30.62 4.24
C ASN A 16 -27.70 -30.17 5.72
N LEU A 17 -28.66 -30.72 6.49
CA LEU A 17 -28.75 -30.47 7.94
C LEU A 17 -27.59 -31.07 8.75
N ASN A 18 -27.10 -32.26 8.38
CA ASN A 18 -25.92 -32.85 9.03
C ASN A 18 -24.64 -32.07 8.67
N ASP A 19 -24.47 -31.66 7.42
CA ASP A 19 -23.30 -30.89 6.97
C ASP A 19 -23.29 -29.48 7.60
N LEU A 20 -24.45 -28.82 7.69
CA LEU A 20 -24.61 -27.57 8.45
C LEU A 20 -24.33 -27.76 9.95
N ARG A 21 -24.73 -28.90 10.54
CA ARG A 21 -24.40 -29.21 11.92
C ARG A 21 -22.89 -29.40 12.13
N GLU A 22 -22.23 -30.20 11.30
CA GLU A 22 -20.79 -30.49 11.43
C GLU A 22 -19.95 -29.22 11.20
N THR A 23 -20.32 -28.37 10.25
CA THR A 23 -19.67 -27.06 10.05
C THR A 23 -19.90 -26.12 11.23
N ASN A 24 -21.08 -26.12 11.85
CA ASN A 24 -21.35 -25.32 13.05
C ASN A 24 -20.56 -25.82 14.28
N GLU A 25 -20.47 -27.14 14.50
CA GLU A 25 -19.62 -27.73 15.54
C GLU A 25 -18.13 -27.38 15.32
N LYS A 26 -17.64 -27.40 14.06
CA LYS A 26 -16.30 -26.92 13.68
C LYS A 26 -16.09 -25.41 13.89
N LEU A 27 -17.14 -24.59 13.78
CA LEU A 27 -17.09 -23.15 14.07
C LEU A 27 -17.04 -22.89 15.58
N VAL A 28 -17.83 -23.60 16.39
CA VAL A 28 -17.82 -23.48 17.86
C VAL A 28 -16.43 -23.79 18.43
N GLU A 29 -15.78 -24.87 18.00
CA GLU A 29 -14.43 -25.20 18.51
C GLU A 29 -13.37 -24.19 18.03
N LYS A 30 -13.54 -23.56 16.85
CA LYS A 30 -12.69 -22.44 16.42
C LYS A 30 -12.89 -21.18 17.27
N THR A 31 -14.13 -20.82 17.61
CA THR A 31 -14.44 -19.70 18.51
C THR A 31 -13.80 -19.91 19.88
N LYS A 32 -13.97 -21.09 20.46
CA LYS A 32 -13.38 -21.52 21.74
C LYS A 32 -11.83 -21.53 21.72
N GLN A 33 -11.22 -21.81 20.57
CA GLN A 33 -9.77 -21.67 20.38
C GLN A 33 -9.34 -20.19 20.28
N ALA A 34 -10.16 -19.31 19.69
CA ALA A 34 -9.91 -17.88 19.63
C ALA A 34 -10.07 -17.20 21.00
N GLU A 35 -11.08 -17.59 21.79
CA GLU A 35 -11.29 -17.14 23.18
C GLU A 35 -10.07 -17.47 24.05
N LYS A 36 -9.59 -18.72 24.03
CA LYS A 36 -8.36 -19.13 24.73
C LYS A 36 -7.11 -18.34 24.31
N ARG A 37 -6.99 -17.95 23.03
CA ARG A 37 -5.91 -17.07 22.56
C ARG A 37 -6.06 -15.66 23.11
N SER A 38 -7.29 -15.13 23.13
CA SER A 38 -7.61 -13.81 23.68
C SER A 38 -7.29 -13.73 25.18
N GLU A 39 -7.74 -14.71 25.98
CA GLU A 39 -7.39 -14.80 27.40
C GLU A 39 -5.88 -14.81 27.65
N ASN A 40 -5.12 -15.60 26.86
CA ASN A 40 -3.67 -15.67 27.01
C ASN A 40 -2.99 -14.34 26.69
N LEU A 41 -3.43 -13.64 25.64
CA LEU A 41 -2.95 -12.30 25.30
C LEU A 41 -3.29 -11.27 26.39
N ILE A 42 -4.49 -11.34 26.99
CA ILE A 42 -4.88 -10.48 28.11
C ILE A 42 -3.96 -10.70 29.32
N ARG A 43 -3.68 -11.96 29.69
CA ARG A 43 -2.74 -12.31 30.78
C ARG A 43 -1.33 -11.83 30.50
N LEU A 44 -0.82 -12.01 29.27
CA LEU A 44 0.50 -11.50 28.86
C LEU A 44 0.57 -9.97 28.91
N ASN A 45 -0.49 -9.28 28.51
CA ASN A 45 -0.55 -7.82 28.60
C ASN A 45 -0.53 -7.34 30.06
N GLN A 46 -1.33 -7.95 30.95
CA GLN A 46 -1.33 -7.66 32.38
C GLN A 46 0.06 -7.85 33.03
N ILE A 47 0.79 -8.91 32.66
CA ILE A 47 2.17 -9.12 33.11
C ILE A 47 3.11 -8.02 32.59
N SER A 48 2.90 -7.53 31.36
CA SER A 48 3.69 -6.42 30.81
C SER A 48 3.41 -5.09 31.53
N GLU A 49 2.15 -4.79 31.85
CA GLU A 49 1.77 -3.60 32.63
C GLU A 49 2.36 -3.62 34.05
N GLN A 50 2.41 -4.80 34.69
CA GLN A 50 3.03 -4.94 36.00
C GLN A 50 4.54 -4.62 35.94
N LYS A 51 5.25 -5.16 34.94
CA LYS A 51 6.68 -4.87 34.74
C LYS A 51 6.96 -3.40 34.42
N ILE A 52 6.07 -2.74 33.67
CA ILE A 52 6.17 -1.29 33.42
C ILE A 52 6.06 -0.53 34.75
N LYS A 53 5.06 -0.84 35.59
CA LYS A 53 4.86 -0.20 36.91
C LYS A 53 6.02 -0.45 37.88
N GLU A 54 6.66 -1.63 37.83
CA GLU A 54 7.89 -1.92 38.59
C GLU A 54 9.10 -1.10 38.12
N LEU A 55 9.26 -0.93 36.81
CA LEU A 55 10.32 -0.09 36.23
C LEU A 55 10.09 1.40 36.53
N GLU A 56 8.85 1.89 36.41
CA GLU A 56 8.47 3.26 36.77
C GLU A 56 8.78 3.56 38.24
N LYS A 57 8.39 2.67 39.15
CA LYS A 57 8.69 2.77 40.59
C LYS A 57 10.21 2.76 40.88
N THR A 58 10.97 1.97 40.11
CA THR A 58 12.44 1.94 40.21
C THR A 58 13.08 3.26 39.74
N ILE A 59 12.55 3.85 38.66
CA ILE A 59 12.97 5.17 38.15
C ILE A 59 12.61 6.29 39.14
N GLU A 60 11.46 6.20 39.82
CA GLU A 60 11.02 7.18 40.82
C GLU A 60 11.86 7.13 42.10
N ILE A 61 12.23 5.93 42.58
CA ILE A 61 13.17 5.77 43.70
C ILE A 61 14.52 6.42 43.38
N ASN A 62 15.04 6.22 42.15
CA ASN A 62 16.28 6.82 41.68
C ASN A 62 16.20 8.33 41.36
N LYS A 63 15.05 8.99 41.58
CA LYS A 63 14.87 10.45 41.42
C LYS A 63 14.89 11.24 42.73
N LYS A 64 15.01 10.60 43.90
CA LYS A 64 15.21 11.33 45.17
C LYS A 64 16.65 11.88 45.25
N PRO A 65 16.84 13.19 45.44
CA PRO A 65 18.18 13.75 45.62
C PRO A 65 18.74 13.37 47.00
N PRO A 66 20.07 13.15 47.13
CA PRO A 66 20.70 13.03 48.44
C PRO A 66 20.64 14.39 49.16
N ILE A 67 20.24 14.37 50.44
CA ILE A 67 20.25 15.56 51.29
C ILE A 67 21.72 15.93 51.57
N ALA A 68 22.08 17.17 51.25
CA ALA A 68 23.43 17.67 51.50
C ALA A 68 23.65 17.93 53.00
N ASN A 69 24.77 17.45 53.54
CA ASN A 69 25.40 17.95 54.76
C ASN A 69 26.88 18.14 54.46
N HIS A 70 27.39 19.35 54.65
CA HIS A 70 28.83 19.62 54.67
C HIS A 70 29.39 19.32 56.07
N ASN A 71 30.65 18.85 56.13
CA ASN A 71 31.73 19.57 56.81
C ASN A 71 33.12 18.94 56.55
N GLU A 72 34.16 19.76 56.73
CA GLU A 72 35.54 19.42 57.15
C GLU A 72 36.41 18.45 56.30
N GLN A 73 37.06 19.04 55.28
CA GLN A 73 38.54 19.23 55.15
C GLN A 73 39.51 18.49 56.14
N PRO A 74 40.81 18.29 55.77
CA PRO A 74 41.37 17.53 54.65
C PRO A 74 42.53 16.57 55.06
N THR A 75 43.08 15.75 54.15
CA THR A 75 44.41 15.13 54.36
C THR A 75 45.18 14.89 53.05
N LYS A 76 46.52 14.87 53.13
CA LYS A 76 47.46 14.68 51.99
C LYS A 76 47.89 13.21 51.84
N ILE A 77 48.24 12.82 50.61
CA ILE A 77 49.32 11.89 50.18
C ILE A 77 49.34 11.97 48.63
N THR A 78 50.41 12.45 47.97
CA THR A 78 51.50 11.67 47.32
C THR A 78 51.03 10.47 46.46
N GLU A 79 51.53 10.18 45.26
CA GLU A 79 52.81 10.57 44.62
C GLU A 79 52.81 10.33 43.08
N THR A 80 53.71 11.01 42.32
CA THR A 80 54.10 10.72 40.90
C THR A 80 53.01 10.85 39.79
N THR A 81 53.28 11.03 38.48
CA THR A 81 54.52 11.03 37.67
C THR A 81 54.45 12.06 36.51
N SER A 82 55.59 12.63 36.07
CA SER A 82 55.90 13.26 34.74
C SER A 82 54.90 14.27 34.09
N CYS A 83 55.22 15.54 33.77
CA CYS A 83 56.26 16.10 32.87
C CYS A 83 56.13 15.59 31.41
N CYS A 84 56.20 16.37 30.32
CA CYS A 84 56.44 17.81 30.02
C CYS A 84 56.02 18.09 28.54
N ARG A 85 56.08 19.25 27.85
CA ARG A 85 56.49 20.69 28.05
C ARG A 85 55.76 21.51 26.93
N ASN A 86 55.11 22.65 27.20
CA ASN A 86 55.59 24.07 27.09
C ASN A 86 55.67 24.73 25.69
N THR A 87 55.07 25.94 25.60
CA THR A 87 55.52 27.18 24.86
C THR A 87 55.59 27.14 23.31
N SER A 88 55.54 28.22 22.51
CA SER A 88 55.52 29.71 22.68
C SER A 88 55.24 30.38 21.31
N ASP A 89 54.91 31.67 21.11
CA ASP A 89 54.21 32.75 21.85
C ASP A 89 54.06 33.98 20.91
N GLY A 90 53.19 34.97 21.23
CA GLY A 90 53.07 36.27 20.53
C GLY A 90 51.97 36.38 19.44
N GLU A 91 51.41 37.56 19.10
CA GLU A 91 51.56 38.92 19.67
C GLU A 91 50.24 39.75 19.62
N ARG A 92 50.28 40.89 20.32
CA ARG A 92 49.31 42.01 20.43
C ARG A 92 48.85 42.59 19.07
N CYS A 93 47.75 43.34 18.92
CA CYS A 93 46.71 43.88 19.85
C CYS A 93 45.37 44.02 19.06
N TYR A 94 44.31 44.80 19.36
CA TYR A 94 44.04 46.02 20.17
C TYR A 94 42.62 45.96 20.80
N GLU A 95 42.23 47.01 21.54
CA GLU A 95 40.92 47.12 22.23
C GLU A 95 39.92 48.01 21.47
N HIS A 96 38.61 47.69 21.58
CA HIS A 96 37.59 48.62 22.12
C HIS A 96 36.24 47.91 22.34
N HIS A 97 35.36 48.52 23.14
CA HIS A 97 34.17 47.87 23.71
C HIS A 97 32.90 48.04 22.88
N SER A 98 32.02 47.03 22.92
CA SER A 98 30.59 47.23 23.23
C SER A 98 29.92 45.93 23.69
N SER A 99 28.92 46.05 24.55
CA SER A 99 28.34 44.96 25.33
C SER A 99 26.97 44.48 24.82
N ALA A 100 26.81 43.18 24.61
CA ALA A 100 25.54 42.46 24.83
C ALA A 100 25.83 40.95 24.98
N SER A 101 25.49 40.36 26.12
CA SER A 101 25.75 38.93 26.40
C SER A 101 24.63 38.04 25.86
N SER A 102 24.97 37.14 24.93
CA SER A 102 24.11 36.03 24.53
C SER A 102 24.41 34.78 25.36
N PRO A 103 23.45 34.24 26.14
CA PRO A 103 23.65 32.98 26.87
C PRO A 103 23.50 31.79 25.91
N THR A 104 24.62 31.27 25.43
CA THR A 104 24.69 30.04 24.63
C THR A 104 24.37 28.82 25.48
N THR A 105 23.08 28.48 25.58
CA THR A 105 22.65 27.19 26.13
C THR A 105 23.02 26.06 25.18
N ILE A 106 24.12 25.35 25.48
CA ILE A 106 24.60 24.20 24.71
C ILE A 106 23.58 23.05 24.86
N SER A 107 22.64 23.00 23.93
CA SER A 107 21.64 21.94 23.80
C SER A 107 22.29 20.65 23.33
N LYS A 108 22.73 19.81 24.28
CA LYS A 108 23.08 18.41 24.00
C LYS A 108 21.82 17.57 23.75
N THR A 109 21.10 17.89 22.68
CA THR A 109 20.21 16.93 22.04
C THR A 109 21.03 15.73 21.53
N PRO A 110 20.49 14.50 21.52
CA PRO A 110 21.18 13.38 20.89
C PRO A 110 21.37 13.69 19.41
N SER A 111 22.58 13.43 18.89
CA SER A 111 22.90 13.66 17.48
C SER A 111 21.97 12.82 16.61
N ILE A 112 21.08 13.48 15.88
CA ILE A 112 20.19 12.84 14.92
C ILE A 112 21.08 12.25 13.82
N ALA A 113 20.83 10.99 13.45
CA ALA A 113 21.52 10.36 12.32
C ALA A 113 21.49 11.29 11.09
N SER A 114 22.62 11.44 10.41
CA SER A 114 22.75 12.43 9.33
C SER A 114 21.67 12.25 8.26
N THR A 115 21.30 13.33 7.56
CA THR A 115 20.31 13.24 6.47
C THR A 115 20.71 12.16 5.46
N ASP A 116 22.01 11.99 5.22
CA ASP A 116 22.60 10.99 4.33
C ASP A 116 22.47 9.55 4.88
N SER A 117 22.63 9.37 6.20
CA SER A 117 22.34 8.10 6.88
C SER A 117 20.88 7.68 6.74
N LEU A 118 19.94 8.63 6.80
CA LEU A 118 18.51 8.37 6.57
C LEU A 118 18.21 8.06 5.10
N ILE A 119 18.81 8.80 4.16
CA ILE A 119 18.72 8.52 2.71
C ILE A 119 19.24 7.09 2.41
N PHE A 120 20.40 6.72 2.95
CA PHE A 120 20.96 5.38 2.78
C PHE A 120 20.04 4.30 3.35
N LEU A 121 19.59 4.46 4.60
CA LEU A 121 18.69 3.51 5.27
C LEU A 121 17.36 3.34 4.50
N PHE A 122 16.77 4.44 4.03
CA PHE A 122 15.49 4.41 3.32
C PHE A 122 15.59 3.73 1.95
N ASN A 123 16.68 3.98 1.20
CA ASN A 123 16.91 3.27 -0.06
C ASN A 123 17.23 1.79 0.18
N TRP A 124 18.11 1.45 1.12
CA TRP A 124 18.43 0.06 1.45
C TRP A 124 17.19 -0.76 1.85
N LEU A 125 16.31 -0.22 2.69
CA LEU A 125 15.04 -0.86 3.03
C LEU A 125 14.07 -0.97 1.83
N SER A 126 14.07 0.04 0.95
CA SER A 126 13.24 0.06 -0.27
C SER A 126 13.70 -0.96 -1.31
N ASP A 127 15.01 -1.14 -1.46
CA ASP A 127 15.61 -2.05 -2.43
C ASP A 127 15.45 -3.51 -1.97
N ILE A 128 15.47 -3.76 -0.65
CA ILE A 128 15.03 -5.03 -0.06
C ILE A 128 13.56 -5.31 -0.40
N THR A 129 12.63 -4.36 -0.18
CA THR A 129 11.24 -4.59 -0.58
C THR A 129 11.10 -4.85 -2.08
N GLN A 130 11.74 -4.04 -2.93
CA GLN A 130 11.65 -4.15 -4.39
C GLN A 130 12.21 -5.47 -4.92
N THR A 131 13.28 -6.00 -4.29
CA THR A 131 13.83 -7.33 -4.62
C THR A 131 13.03 -8.51 -4.04
N THR A 132 12.25 -8.33 -2.97
CA THR A 132 11.28 -9.35 -2.51
C THR A 132 9.97 -9.37 -3.28
N LEU A 133 9.67 -8.32 -4.06
CA LEU A 133 8.37 -8.13 -4.73
C LEU A 133 8.39 -8.52 -6.22
N THR A 134 9.30 -9.42 -6.63
CA THR A 134 9.57 -9.75 -8.06
C THR A 134 8.32 -10.06 -8.87
N GLU A 135 7.33 -10.71 -8.25
CA GLU A 135 5.98 -10.89 -8.79
C GLU A 135 4.96 -10.28 -7.81
N TRP A 136 3.95 -9.56 -8.31
CA TRP A 136 2.84 -9.08 -7.48
C TRP A 136 1.50 -9.66 -7.96
N PRO A 137 0.65 -10.20 -7.06
CA PRO A 137 0.90 -10.44 -5.64
C PRO A 137 1.59 -11.79 -5.42
N SER A 138 2.82 -11.79 -4.90
CA SER A 138 3.54 -13.01 -4.52
C SER A 138 2.86 -13.70 -3.33
N SER A 139 1.96 -14.65 -3.61
CA SER A 139 1.26 -15.47 -2.62
C SER A 139 2.19 -16.35 -1.74
N THR A 140 3.49 -16.38 -2.04
CA THR A 140 4.51 -17.19 -1.37
C THR A 140 5.67 -16.39 -0.76
N ALA A 141 5.87 -15.11 -1.15
CA ALA A 141 7.06 -14.34 -0.74
C ALA A 141 6.85 -13.50 0.53
N VAL A 142 5.66 -12.91 0.71
CA VAL A 142 5.39 -12.02 1.85
C VAL A 142 4.93 -12.83 3.05
N THR A 143 5.87 -13.14 3.96
CA THR A 143 5.58 -13.84 5.22
C THR A 143 4.77 -12.96 6.18
N SER A 144 4.03 -13.58 7.12
CA SER A 144 3.26 -12.82 8.13
C SER A 144 4.13 -11.88 8.97
N ASP A 145 5.39 -12.26 9.22
CA ASP A 145 6.39 -11.44 9.91
C ASP A 145 6.83 -10.23 9.06
N ALA A 146 6.98 -10.38 7.73
CA ALA A 146 7.24 -9.23 6.86
C ALA A 146 6.09 -8.21 6.93
N ILE A 147 4.82 -8.65 6.88
CA ILE A 147 3.66 -7.76 7.03
C ILE A 147 3.73 -7.02 8.37
N GLU A 148 3.99 -7.73 9.48
CA GLU A 148 4.07 -7.12 10.80
C GLU A 148 5.21 -6.09 10.91
N ARG A 149 6.38 -6.38 10.32
CA ARG A 149 7.53 -5.47 10.27
C ARG A 149 7.22 -4.20 9.46
N TYR A 150 6.65 -4.32 8.25
CA TYR A 150 6.29 -3.16 7.45
C TYR A 150 5.12 -2.36 8.04
N SER A 151 4.17 -3.01 8.72
CA SER A 151 3.11 -2.31 9.45
C SER A 151 3.62 -1.47 10.62
N LYS A 152 4.58 -1.99 11.41
CA LYS A 152 5.25 -1.21 12.47
C LYS A 152 6.06 -0.05 11.88
N LEU A 153 6.78 -0.29 10.79
CA LEU A 153 7.54 0.73 10.08
C LEU A 153 6.62 1.83 9.52
N LEU A 154 5.46 1.49 8.97
CA LEU A 154 4.51 2.46 8.42
C LEU A 154 4.02 3.47 9.46
N SER A 155 3.78 3.05 10.71
CA SER A 155 3.43 3.98 11.79
C SER A 155 4.56 4.96 12.09
N ILE A 156 5.81 4.48 12.17
CA ILE A 156 7.00 5.33 12.37
C ILE A 156 7.18 6.32 11.22
N LEU A 157 7.02 5.86 9.96
CA LEU A 157 7.10 6.73 8.78
C LEU A 157 5.98 7.78 8.77
N ALA A 158 4.74 7.39 9.09
CA ALA A 158 3.62 8.30 9.22
C ALA A 158 3.88 9.34 10.33
N ASP A 159 4.57 8.99 11.41
CA ASP A 159 4.97 9.94 12.44
C ASP A 159 6.04 10.94 11.94
N GLN A 160 7.08 10.45 11.28
CA GLN A 160 8.18 11.26 10.73
C GLN A 160 7.85 12.00 9.42
N SER A 161 6.63 11.85 8.89
CA SER A 161 6.24 12.37 7.58
C SER A 161 6.40 13.88 7.44
N SER A 162 6.18 14.65 8.51
CA SER A 162 6.39 16.11 8.49
C SER A 162 7.87 16.44 8.31
N PHE A 163 8.76 15.84 9.10
CA PHE A 163 10.21 16.04 9.03
C PHE A 163 10.80 15.66 7.67
N CYS A 164 10.34 14.54 7.09
CA CYS A 164 10.87 14.05 5.81
C CYS A 164 10.38 14.88 4.61
N LEU A 165 9.11 15.32 4.61
CA LEU A 165 8.52 16.05 3.48
C LEU A 165 8.74 17.58 3.53
N HIS A 166 9.07 18.16 4.70
CA HIS A 166 9.32 19.60 4.85
C HIS A 166 10.80 20.00 4.83
N LYS A 167 11.71 19.03 4.71
CA LYS A 167 13.12 19.30 4.43
C LYS A 167 13.30 19.56 2.94
N ASN A 168 13.93 20.68 2.56
CA ASN A 168 14.31 20.98 1.18
C ASN A 168 15.53 20.13 0.74
N HIS A 169 15.38 18.81 0.79
CA HIS A 169 16.36 17.81 0.36
C HIS A 169 15.60 16.75 -0.45
N SER A 170 15.55 16.91 -1.77
CA SER A 170 14.75 16.04 -2.63
C SER A 170 15.17 14.57 -2.54
N ASN A 171 16.46 14.26 -2.45
CA ASN A 171 16.94 12.90 -2.19
C ASN A 171 16.34 12.27 -0.91
N LEU A 172 16.10 13.06 0.17
CA LEU A 172 15.41 12.56 1.36
C LEU A 172 13.92 12.33 1.10
N ILE A 173 13.26 13.29 0.44
CA ILE A 173 11.83 13.19 0.07
C ILE A 173 11.59 11.95 -0.80
N LEU A 174 12.39 11.77 -1.85
CA LEU A 174 12.35 10.64 -2.77
C LEU A 174 12.56 9.31 -2.06
N SER A 175 13.62 9.19 -1.25
CA SER A 175 13.94 7.94 -0.52
C SER A 175 12.84 7.60 0.50
N TYR A 176 12.32 8.61 1.18
CA TYR A 176 11.20 8.47 2.12
C TYR A 176 9.89 8.04 1.42
N LEU A 177 9.52 8.70 0.31
CA LEU A 177 8.33 8.35 -0.47
C LEU A 177 8.45 6.95 -1.08
N LYS A 178 9.63 6.57 -1.59
CA LYS A 178 9.92 5.20 -2.05
C LYS A 178 9.63 4.20 -0.93
N LEU A 179 10.21 4.40 0.26
CA LEU A 179 10.03 3.47 1.38
C LEU A 179 8.57 3.41 1.89
N VAL A 180 7.86 4.54 1.94
CA VAL A 180 6.43 4.58 2.31
C VAL A 180 5.60 3.80 1.29
N TYR A 181 5.83 4.02 0.00
CA TYR A 181 5.12 3.31 -1.07
C TYR A 181 5.35 1.80 -1.00
N PHE A 182 6.61 1.35 -0.91
CA PHE A 182 6.92 -0.08 -0.82
C PHE A 182 6.40 -0.73 0.48
N SER A 183 6.38 0.01 1.60
CA SER A 183 5.71 -0.46 2.83
C SER A 183 4.21 -0.66 2.63
N LEU A 184 3.52 0.30 1.98
CA LEU A 184 2.08 0.22 1.72
C LEU A 184 1.71 -0.97 0.81
N ILE A 185 2.41 -1.16 -0.31
CA ILE A 185 2.09 -2.30 -1.21
C ILE A 185 2.39 -3.65 -0.56
N THR A 186 3.38 -3.74 0.33
CA THR A 186 3.68 -4.97 1.09
C THR A 186 2.56 -5.29 2.08
N ILE A 187 1.92 -4.27 2.68
CA ILE A 187 0.78 -4.43 3.59
C ILE A 187 -0.52 -4.75 2.83
N GLU A 188 -0.73 -4.19 1.64
CA GLU A 188 -1.94 -4.44 0.83
C GLU A 188 -1.84 -5.78 0.06
N CYS A 189 -0.64 -6.24 -0.35
CA CYS A 189 -0.39 -7.46 -1.15
C CYS A 189 -1.12 -8.75 -0.70
N PRO A 190 -1.20 -9.10 0.60
CA PRO A 190 -1.89 -10.31 1.05
C PRO A 190 -3.41 -10.11 1.27
N THR A 191 -3.94 -8.91 1.06
CA THR A 191 -5.22 -8.48 1.66
C THR A 191 -6.39 -8.49 0.68
N THR A 192 -6.57 -9.61 -0.02
CA THR A 192 -7.74 -9.89 -0.87
C THR A 192 -9.08 -9.82 -0.10
N SER A 193 -9.08 -9.70 1.24
CA SER A 193 -10.25 -9.39 2.08
C SER A 193 -10.42 -7.91 2.48
N GLY A 194 -9.40 -7.06 2.37
CA GLY A 194 -9.42 -5.63 2.75
C GLY A 194 -9.49 -5.33 4.27
N GLN A 195 -9.59 -6.35 5.13
CA GLN A 195 -9.88 -6.19 6.57
C GLN A 195 -8.81 -5.43 7.36
N THR A 196 -7.53 -5.53 6.95
CA THR A 196 -6.39 -4.85 7.59
C THR A 196 -6.44 -3.33 7.48
N ARG A 197 -7.11 -2.80 6.44
CA ARG A 197 -7.09 -1.37 6.11
C ARG A 197 -7.67 -0.47 7.22
N HIS A 198 -8.59 -1.00 8.02
CA HIS A 198 -9.13 -0.29 9.18
C HIS A 198 -8.07 -0.05 10.27
N LEU A 199 -7.17 -1.02 10.48
CA LEU A 199 -6.10 -0.96 11.50
C LEU A 199 -5.12 0.19 11.25
N TYR A 200 -4.82 0.47 9.98
CA TYR A 200 -3.84 1.48 9.56
C TYR A 200 -4.46 2.79 9.09
N SER A 201 -5.78 2.95 9.22
CA SER A 201 -6.56 4.10 8.74
C SER A 201 -6.03 5.45 9.24
N CYS A 202 -5.55 5.54 10.49
CA CYS A 202 -4.91 6.74 11.04
C CYS A 202 -3.57 7.06 10.35
N SER A 203 -2.71 6.05 10.11
CA SER A 203 -1.43 6.22 9.43
C SER A 203 -1.63 6.63 7.96
N TYR A 204 -2.56 5.97 7.27
CA TYR A 204 -2.95 6.28 5.90
C TYR A 204 -3.46 7.73 5.79
N ARG A 205 -4.36 8.14 6.68
CA ARG A 205 -4.88 9.53 6.71
C ARG A 205 -3.76 10.53 6.97
N ARG A 206 -2.86 10.28 7.93
CA ARG A 206 -1.74 11.17 8.26
C ARG A 206 -0.78 11.35 7.07
N LEU A 207 -0.40 10.26 6.39
CA LEU A 207 0.44 10.29 5.20
C LEU A 207 -0.22 11.09 4.06
N CYS A 208 -1.47 10.76 3.74
CA CYS A 208 -2.26 11.46 2.72
C CYS A 208 -2.39 12.96 3.02
N GLU A 209 -2.73 13.33 4.25
CA GLU A 209 -2.86 14.73 4.65
C GLU A 209 -1.56 15.52 4.54
N GLN A 210 -0.40 14.89 4.77
CA GLN A 210 0.89 15.60 4.75
C GLN A 210 1.42 15.80 3.32
N ILE A 211 1.21 14.82 2.43
CA ILE A 211 1.52 14.96 1.00
C ILE A 211 0.65 16.08 0.39
N LEU A 212 -0.67 16.05 0.62
CA LEU A 212 -1.60 17.07 0.11
C LEU A 212 -1.44 18.45 0.79
N LYS A 213 -0.76 18.56 1.92
CA LYS A 213 -0.38 19.86 2.53
C LYS A 213 0.84 20.46 1.83
N CYS A 214 1.80 19.65 1.39
CA CYS A 214 2.97 20.15 0.65
C CYS A 214 2.60 20.64 -0.76
N GLU A 215 1.60 20.04 -1.40
CA GLU A 215 0.98 20.55 -2.64
C GLU A 215 0.40 21.97 -2.48
N LYS A 216 -0.37 22.19 -1.39
CA LYS A 216 -1.27 23.35 -1.24
C LYS A 216 -0.61 24.57 -0.56
N ASN A 217 0.63 24.42 -0.08
CA ASN A 217 1.41 25.51 0.51
C ASN A 217 2.33 26.14 -0.55
N GLN A 218 2.04 27.37 -0.98
CA GLN A 218 2.81 28.11 -2.01
C GLN A 218 4.25 28.47 -1.61
N GLU A 219 4.63 28.31 -0.33
CA GLU A 219 5.95 28.62 0.21
C GLU A 219 6.95 27.44 0.16
N ARG A 220 6.57 26.30 -0.43
CA ARG A 220 7.28 25.01 -0.30
C ARG A 220 7.34 24.28 -1.65
N PRO A 221 8.31 23.36 -1.85
CA PRO A 221 8.36 22.57 -3.08
C PRO A 221 7.05 21.80 -3.27
N HIS A 222 6.32 22.12 -4.34
CA HIS A 222 5.13 21.35 -4.70
C HIS A 222 5.57 19.92 -5.05
N LEU A 223 5.03 18.91 -4.34
CA LEU A 223 5.36 17.49 -4.62
C LEU A 223 4.92 17.01 -6.01
N PHE A 224 4.12 17.82 -6.71
CA PHE A 224 3.67 17.61 -8.08
C PHE A 224 4.29 18.60 -9.08
N ASP A 225 5.32 19.36 -8.68
CA ASP A 225 6.10 20.21 -9.59
C ASP A 225 6.74 19.38 -10.71
N ASP A 226 6.96 19.99 -11.88
CA ASP A 226 7.45 19.31 -13.08
C ASP A 226 8.86 18.73 -12.90
N ASN A 227 9.69 19.40 -12.09
CA ASN A 227 11.13 19.19 -11.98
C ASN A 227 11.57 17.79 -11.46
N GLU A 228 10.76 17.08 -10.67
CA GLU A 228 11.14 15.77 -10.12
C GLU A 228 10.07 14.67 -10.31
N PRO A 229 10.05 13.98 -11.47
CA PRO A 229 9.00 13.03 -11.83
C PRO A 229 8.91 11.79 -10.92
N LEU A 230 10.00 11.38 -10.25
CA LEU A 230 9.99 10.26 -9.31
C LEU A 230 9.30 10.61 -7.98
N ILE A 231 9.52 11.83 -7.46
CA ILE A 231 8.80 12.34 -6.28
C ILE A 231 7.31 12.41 -6.60
N ARG A 232 6.96 13.01 -7.75
CA ARG A 232 5.60 13.13 -8.26
C ARG A 232 4.91 11.77 -8.41
N LEU A 233 5.59 10.78 -9.00
CA LEU A 233 5.09 9.42 -9.12
C LEU A 233 4.77 8.80 -7.75
N TYR A 234 5.72 8.72 -6.82
CA TYR A 234 5.46 8.09 -5.53
C TYR A 234 4.40 8.86 -4.71
N ALA A 235 4.36 10.20 -4.81
CA ALA A 235 3.30 11.00 -4.20
C ALA A 235 1.91 10.60 -4.74
N CYS A 236 1.73 10.55 -6.07
CA CYS A 236 0.49 10.06 -6.68
C CYS A 236 0.14 8.62 -6.23
N LEU A 237 1.11 7.70 -6.28
CA LEU A 237 0.88 6.29 -5.93
C LEU A 237 0.50 6.11 -4.45
N ILE A 238 1.07 6.89 -3.52
CA ILE A 238 0.71 6.88 -2.10
C ILE A 238 -0.68 7.50 -1.89
N VAL A 239 -1.02 8.59 -2.57
CA VAL A 239 -2.37 9.19 -2.46
C VAL A 239 -3.43 8.21 -3.01
N LEU A 240 -3.17 7.51 -4.11
CA LEU A 240 -4.06 6.44 -4.60
C LEU A 240 -4.22 5.29 -3.59
N LEU A 241 -3.16 4.91 -2.87
CA LEU A 241 -3.22 3.85 -1.86
C LEU A 241 -3.87 4.31 -0.54
N THR A 242 -3.73 5.57 -0.14
CA THR A 242 -4.12 6.05 1.20
C THR A 242 -5.39 6.91 1.24
N CYS A 243 -5.67 7.70 0.21
CA CYS A 243 -6.75 8.68 0.19
C CYS A 243 -8.14 8.04 -0.03
N ASN A 244 -9.17 8.73 0.47
CA ASN A 244 -10.59 8.40 0.27
C ASN A 244 -11.40 9.60 -0.29
N LYS A 245 -10.76 10.76 -0.53
CA LYS A 245 -11.41 11.99 -1.00
C LYS A 245 -11.41 12.02 -2.53
N ILE A 246 -12.60 11.98 -3.13
CA ILE A 246 -12.77 11.85 -4.59
C ILE A 246 -12.08 13.00 -5.36
N ILE A 247 -12.11 14.23 -4.84
CA ILE A 247 -11.52 15.40 -5.49
C ILE A 247 -9.99 15.29 -5.59
N ASP A 248 -9.31 15.02 -4.46
CA ASP A 248 -7.85 14.85 -4.42
C ASP A 248 -7.40 13.63 -5.25
N LEU A 249 -8.25 12.58 -5.32
CA LEU A 249 -8.01 11.41 -6.17
C LEU A 249 -8.13 11.75 -7.66
N ILE A 250 -9.16 12.50 -8.09
CA ILE A 250 -9.30 12.96 -9.49
C ILE A 250 -8.10 13.80 -9.92
N ALA A 251 -7.57 14.67 -9.05
CA ALA A 251 -6.35 15.42 -9.33
C ALA A 251 -5.16 14.47 -9.59
N CYS A 252 -4.97 13.44 -8.75
CA CYS A 252 -3.93 12.44 -8.95
C CYS A 252 -4.11 11.60 -10.23
N TYR A 253 -5.34 11.24 -10.60
CA TYR A 253 -5.63 10.55 -11.86
C TYR A 253 -5.33 11.43 -13.07
N ASN A 254 -5.66 12.72 -13.01
CA ASN A 254 -5.31 13.67 -14.07
C ASN A 254 -3.78 13.84 -14.20
N GLN A 255 -3.05 13.95 -13.09
CA GLN A 255 -1.59 14.08 -13.11
C GLN A 255 -0.93 12.82 -13.68
N LEU A 256 -1.31 11.63 -13.21
CA LEU A 256 -0.82 10.38 -13.77
C LEU A 256 -1.19 10.21 -15.25
N ARG A 257 -2.37 10.66 -15.69
CA ARG A 257 -2.78 10.68 -17.10
C ARG A 257 -1.90 11.61 -17.94
N LEU A 258 -1.45 12.75 -17.41
CA LEU A 258 -0.51 13.64 -18.10
C LEU A 258 0.87 12.99 -18.23
N ASP A 259 1.42 12.51 -17.11
CA ASP A 259 2.75 11.91 -17.04
C ASP A 259 2.85 10.62 -17.90
N LEU A 260 1.84 9.74 -17.86
CA LEU A 260 1.80 8.48 -18.62
C LEU A 260 1.63 8.63 -20.13
N ASN A 261 1.45 9.84 -20.69
CA ASN A 261 1.62 10.05 -22.12
C ASN A 261 3.09 9.95 -22.56
N SER A 262 4.04 10.07 -21.61
CA SER A 262 5.47 9.99 -21.85
C SER A 262 5.96 8.54 -21.76
N LYS A 263 6.47 7.98 -22.87
CA LYS A 263 6.98 6.59 -22.90
C LYS A 263 8.07 6.31 -21.83
N PRO A 264 9.04 7.22 -21.56
CA PRO A 264 9.95 7.08 -20.43
C PRO A 264 9.25 6.99 -19.06
N PHE A 265 8.13 7.69 -18.86
CA PHE A 265 7.39 7.63 -17.59
C PHE A 265 6.57 6.34 -17.47
N ILE A 266 6.04 5.80 -18.58
CA ILE A 266 5.47 4.43 -18.61
C ILE A 266 6.50 3.41 -18.10
N ASP A 267 7.75 3.49 -18.56
CA ASP A 267 8.81 2.60 -18.09
C ASP A 267 9.04 2.72 -16.58
N ILE A 268 9.15 3.95 -16.06
CA ILE A 268 9.36 4.22 -14.64
C ILE A 268 8.16 3.74 -13.80
N PHE A 269 6.93 3.97 -14.25
CA PHE A 269 5.70 3.53 -13.58
C PHE A 269 5.65 2.00 -13.44
N VAL A 270 5.97 1.27 -14.51
CA VAL A 270 5.94 -0.20 -14.54
C VAL A 270 7.09 -0.79 -13.72
N GLN A 271 8.31 -0.24 -13.82
CA GLN A 271 9.46 -0.69 -13.02
C GLN A 271 9.27 -0.50 -11.50
N ASN A 272 8.43 0.46 -11.10
CA ASN A 272 8.10 0.73 -9.70
C ASN A 272 6.73 0.16 -9.28
N TYR A 273 6.21 -0.85 -10.01
CA TYR A 273 4.96 -1.56 -9.68
C TYR A 273 3.72 -0.67 -9.51
N GLY A 274 3.68 0.52 -10.14
CA GLY A 274 2.61 1.52 -9.96
C GLY A 274 1.20 0.98 -10.25
N ILE A 275 1.10 -0.09 -11.05
CA ILE A 275 -0.11 -0.87 -11.32
C ILE A 275 -0.82 -1.36 -10.05
N VAL A 276 -0.09 -1.62 -8.96
CA VAL A 276 -0.64 -2.05 -7.67
C VAL A 276 -1.54 -0.98 -7.04
N SER A 277 -1.21 0.31 -7.21
CA SER A 277 -2.08 1.41 -6.74
C SER A 277 -3.39 1.52 -7.51
N LEU A 278 -3.46 0.96 -8.74
CA LEU A 278 -4.65 0.96 -9.58
C LEU A 278 -5.61 -0.19 -9.23
N TYR A 279 -5.09 -1.35 -8.82
CA TYR A 279 -5.89 -2.53 -8.41
C TYR A 279 -7.02 -2.18 -7.44
N ARG A 280 -6.70 -1.34 -6.45
CA ARG A 280 -7.65 -0.86 -5.42
C ARG A 280 -8.94 -0.27 -5.99
N TRP A 281 -8.85 0.45 -7.10
CA TRP A 281 -9.93 1.32 -7.61
C TRP A 281 -10.87 0.62 -8.58
N LEU A 282 -10.45 -0.52 -9.11
CA LEU A 282 -11.26 -1.43 -9.92
C LEU A 282 -12.05 -2.43 -9.06
N ARG A 283 -11.58 -2.69 -7.83
CA ARG A 283 -12.10 -3.74 -6.96
C ARG A 283 -13.51 -3.42 -6.43
N PRO A 284 -14.53 -4.29 -6.65
CA PRO A 284 -15.84 -4.17 -6.01
C PRO A 284 -15.77 -4.19 -4.47
N PRO A 285 -16.59 -3.39 -3.75
CA PRO A 285 -17.57 -2.42 -4.25
C PRO A 285 -16.98 -1.00 -4.33
N SER A 286 -16.10 -0.73 -5.30
CA SER A 286 -15.60 0.60 -5.62
C SER A 286 -16.75 1.55 -6.03
N HIS A 287 -17.30 2.29 -5.06
CA HIS A 287 -18.55 3.09 -5.17
C HIS A 287 -18.53 4.25 -6.20
N HIS A 288 -17.49 4.40 -7.02
CA HIS A 288 -17.28 5.56 -7.87
C HIS A 288 -16.98 5.14 -9.32
N LYS A 289 -18.04 5.03 -10.14
CA LYS A 289 -17.95 4.68 -11.58
C LYS A 289 -16.79 5.40 -12.29
N ARG A 290 -16.67 6.70 -12.04
CA ARG A 290 -15.62 7.56 -12.61
C ARG A 290 -14.20 7.03 -12.35
N LEU A 291 -13.88 6.63 -11.11
CA LEU A 291 -12.53 6.16 -10.78
C LEU A 291 -12.22 4.81 -11.42
N ILE A 292 -13.23 3.96 -11.64
CA ILE A 292 -13.09 2.72 -12.43
C ILE A 292 -12.74 3.08 -13.88
N PHE A 293 -13.48 4.00 -14.50
CA PHE A 293 -13.24 4.44 -15.89
C PHE A 293 -11.89 5.14 -16.07
N ASP A 294 -11.56 6.10 -15.19
CA ASP A 294 -10.26 6.78 -15.16
C ASP A 294 -9.11 5.77 -14.93
N THR A 295 -9.33 4.69 -14.16
CA THR A 295 -8.34 3.60 -14.02
C THR A 295 -8.18 2.78 -15.29
N ILE A 296 -9.27 2.36 -15.94
CA ILE A 296 -9.23 1.59 -17.19
C ILE A 296 -8.53 2.41 -18.29
N ASP A 297 -8.72 3.73 -18.32
CA ASP A 297 -8.00 4.61 -19.24
C ASP A 297 -6.50 4.68 -18.96
N LEU A 298 -6.05 4.65 -17.69
CA LEU A 298 -4.63 4.50 -17.37
C LEU A 298 -4.09 3.13 -17.78
N LEU A 299 -4.86 2.05 -17.62
CA LEU A 299 -4.46 0.72 -18.11
C LEU A 299 -4.26 0.71 -19.64
N LEU A 300 -5.07 1.45 -20.40
CA LEU A 300 -4.90 1.56 -21.85
C LEU A 300 -3.71 2.40 -22.28
N LEU A 301 -3.32 3.44 -21.51
CA LEU A 301 -2.04 4.13 -21.74
C LEU A 301 -0.86 3.17 -21.58
N LEU A 302 -0.91 2.25 -20.61
CA LEU A 302 0.09 1.19 -20.41
C LEU A 302 0.03 0.10 -21.50
N CYS A 303 -1.10 -0.04 -22.21
CA CYS A 303 -1.23 -0.93 -23.38
C CYS A 303 -0.60 -0.36 -24.66
N THR A 304 -0.08 0.88 -24.65
CA THR A 304 0.55 1.47 -25.85
C THR A 304 1.92 0.87 -26.16
N ASP A 305 2.25 0.78 -27.46
CA ASP A 305 3.47 0.12 -27.93
C ASP A 305 4.74 0.76 -27.36
N SER A 306 5.35 0.04 -26.43
CA SER A 306 6.48 0.47 -25.62
C SER A 306 7.28 -0.75 -25.16
N LYS A 307 8.56 -0.55 -24.83
CA LYS A 307 9.42 -1.60 -24.25
C LYS A 307 8.87 -2.16 -22.92
N SER A 308 8.04 -1.40 -22.22
CA SER A 308 7.43 -1.82 -20.94
C SER A 308 6.05 -2.48 -21.07
N LEU A 309 5.47 -2.59 -22.27
CA LEU A 309 4.22 -3.32 -22.52
C LEU A 309 4.28 -4.76 -22.01
N ARG A 310 5.32 -5.52 -22.36
CA ARG A 310 5.45 -6.94 -21.93
C ARG A 310 5.71 -7.10 -20.42
N PRO A 311 6.58 -6.29 -19.77
CA PRO A 311 6.64 -6.21 -18.30
C PRO A 311 5.31 -5.87 -17.62
N PHE A 312 4.55 -4.88 -18.13
CA PHE A 312 3.23 -4.51 -17.62
C PHE A 312 2.23 -5.67 -17.72
N LEU A 313 2.11 -6.31 -18.88
CA LEU A 313 1.23 -7.45 -19.07
C LEU A 313 1.62 -8.63 -18.15
N LYS A 314 2.92 -8.86 -17.91
CA LYS A 314 3.38 -9.83 -16.89
C LYS A 314 2.95 -9.48 -15.46
N GLN A 315 2.96 -8.20 -15.07
CA GLN A 315 2.43 -7.78 -13.76
C GLN A 315 0.91 -7.96 -13.60
N LEU A 316 0.18 -8.09 -14.71
CA LEU A 316 -1.24 -8.48 -14.75
C LEU A 316 -1.47 -10.00 -14.91
N SER A 317 -0.42 -10.78 -15.20
CA SER A 317 -0.51 -12.20 -15.57
C SER A 317 -0.62 -13.13 -14.34
N ASN A 318 -1.55 -12.85 -13.44
CA ASN A 318 -1.74 -13.59 -12.20
C ASN A 318 -3.21 -13.69 -11.76
N ASP A 319 -3.45 -14.60 -10.82
CA ASP A 319 -4.77 -15.02 -10.36
C ASP A 319 -5.62 -13.87 -9.81
N THR A 320 -4.99 -12.93 -9.10
CA THR A 320 -5.65 -11.79 -8.45
C THR A 320 -6.15 -10.77 -9.48
N TRP A 321 -5.33 -10.46 -10.50
CA TRP A 321 -5.77 -9.61 -11.62
C TRP A 321 -6.81 -10.29 -12.51
N PHE A 322 -6.64 -11.58 -12.84
CA PHE A 322 -7.64 -12.30 -13.63
C PHE A 322 -8.97 -12.49 -12.88
N HIS A 323 -8.96 -12.66 -11.56
CA HIS A 323 -10.19 -12.68 -10.76
C HIS A 323 -10.89 -11.31 -10.75
N LEU A 324 -10.13 -10.21 -10.62
CA LEU A 324 -10.66 -8.85 -10.69
C LEU A 324 -11.28 -8.57 -12.08
N LEU A 325 -10.58 -8.90 -13.15
CA LEU A 325 -11.10 -8.77 -14.52
C LEU A 325 -12.37 -9.60 -14.72
N TYR A 326 -12.42 -10.82 -14.16
CA TYR A 326 -13.63 -11.65 -14.18
C TYR A 326 -14.80 -10.96 -13.46
N GLN A 327 -14.57 -10.44 -12.24
CA GLN A 327 -15.60 -9.69 -11.49
C GLN A 327 -16.13 -8.49 -12.27
N LEU A 328 -15.26 -7.74 -12.95
CA LEU A 328 -15.66 -6.63 -13.84
C LEU A 328 -16.52 -7.12 -15.02
N THR A 329 -16.17 -8.24 -15.67
CA THR A 329 -16.99 -8.79 -16.77
C THR A 329 -18.39 -9.24 -16.32
N GLN A 330 -18.55 -9.77 -15.11
CA GLN A 330 -19.87 -10.14 -14.59
C GLN A 330 -20.74 -8.90 -14.34
N GLN A 331 -20.17 -7.82 -13.79
CA GLN A 331 -20.88 -6.54 -13.63
C GLN A 331 -21.34 -5.91 -14.96
N CYS A 332 -20.63 -6.18 -16.06
CA CYS A 332 -21.07 -5.79 -17.40
C CYS A 332 -22.27 -6.64 -17.89
N ASN A 333 -22.31 -7.93 -17.55
CA ASN A 333 -23.37 -8.84 -17.96
C ASN A 333 -24.69 -8.56 -17.24
N ASP A 334 -24.68 -8.53 -15.90
CA ASP A 334 -25.87 -8.31 -15.06
C ASP A 334 -26.57 -6.98 -15.39
N GLY A 335 -25.78 -5.95 -15.70
CA GLY A 335 -26.27 -4.63 -16.08
C GLY A 335 -27.03 -4.56 -17.42
N LEU A 336 -26.92 -5.59 -18.27
CA LEU A 336 -27.54 -5.66 -19.60
C LEU A 336 -28.47 -6.89 -19.75
N GLY A 337 -29.28 -7.18 -18.73
CA GLY A 337 -30.61 -7.78 -18.95
C GLY A 337 -30.76 -9.31 -18.83
N SER A 338 -29.98 -9.99 -18.00
CA SER A 338 -30.26 -11.39 -17.62
C SER A 338 -31.35 -11.47 -16.52
N SER A 339 -32.62 -11.56 -16.93
CA SER A 339 -33.75 -11.76 -16.02
C SER A 339 -33.81 -13.20 -15.47
N THR A 340 -32.92 -13.52 -14.54
CA THR A 340 -32.94 -14.78 -13.77
C THR A 340 -32.97 -14.48 -12.28
N ASN A 341 -34.09 -14.81 -11.65
CA ASN A 341 -34.46 -14.37 -10.29
C ASN A 341 -33.43 -14.75 -9.20
N LEU A 342 -32.70 -13.76 -8.66
CA LEU A 342 -32.50 -13.59 -7.22
C LEU A 342 -31.94 -12.20 -6.85
N SER A 343 -32.44 -11.59 -5.77
CA SER A 343 -31.88 -10.39 -5.10
C SER A 343 -31.86 -9.04 -5.86
N ASN A 344 -33.03 -8.58 -6.32
CA ASN A 344 -33.24 -7.23 -6.91
C ASN A 344 -32.91 -6.00 -6.01
N ILE A 345 -32.29 -6.21 -4.84
CA ILE A 345 -31.85 -5.14 -3.92
C ILE A 345 -30.38 -4.74 -4.21
N GLN A 346 -29.55 -5.65 -4.76
CA GLN A 346 -28.16 -5.37 -5.11
C GLN A 346 -28.03 -4.53 -6.41
N LEU A 347 -28.98 -4.71 -7.33
CA LEU A 347 -28.94 -4.12 -8.68
C LEU A 347 -29.09 -2.59 -8.71
N LEU A 348 -29.83 -2.00 -7.78
CA LEU A 348 -30.07 -0.54 -7.72
C LEU A 348 -28.84 0.29 -7.32
N LEU A 349 -27.77 -0.35 -6.84
CA LEU A 349 -26.53 0.31 -6.40
C LEU A 349 -25.31 -0.06 -7.26
N THR A 350 -25.48 -0.94 -8.25
CA THR A 350 -24.35 -1.52 -9.00
C THR A 350 -24.04 -0.69 -10.26
N PRO A 351 -22.76 -0.41 -10.56
CA PRO A 351 -22.38 0.22 -11.82
C PRO A 351 -22.70 -0.62 -13.06
N THR A 352 -23.79 -0.29 -13.75
CA THR A 352 -23.88 -0.53 -15.19
C THR A 352 -22.66 0.10 -15.88
N PHE A 353 -21.88 -0.75 -16.55
CA PHE A 353 -20.80 -0.33 -17.45
C PHE A 353 -21.40 0.10 -18.79
N ASP A 354 -20.75 1.06 -19.46
CA ASP A 354 -21.12 1.44 -20.82
C ASP A 354 -20.37 0.61 -21.87
N LEU A 355 -20.91 0.54 -23.07
CA LEU A 355 -20.35 -0.23 -24.18
C LEU A 355 -18.90 0.17 -24.49
N LYS A 356 -18.56 1.46 -24.33
CA LYS A 356 -17.19 1.97 -24.51
C LYS A 356 -16.23 1.42 -23.47
N THR A 357 -16.65 1.23 -22.22
CA THR A 357 -15.78 0.60 -21.22
C THR A 357 -15.63 -0.90 -21.47
N MET A 358 -16.64 -1.58 -22.04
CA MET A 358 -16.49 -2.97 -22.52
C MET A 358 -15.50 -3.06 -23.69
N GLU A 359 -15.56 -2.14 -24.66
CA GLU A 359 -14.58 -2.02 -25.75
C GLU A 359 -13.15 -1.85 -25.22
N LYS A 360 -12.96 -0.95 -24.25
CA LYS A 360 -11.68 -0.71 -23.56
C LYS A 360 -11.15 -1.97 -22.85
N LEU A 361 -12.00 -2.68 -22.11
CA LEU A 361 -11.63 -3.96 -21.49
C LEU A 361 -11.31 -5.03 -22.55
N GLY A 362 -11.98 -4.99 -23.71
CA GLY A 362 -11.68 -5.86 -24.85
C GLY A 362 -10.25 -5.71 -25.38
N ILE A 363 -9.73 -4.48 -25.48
CA ILE A 363 -8.33 -4.22 -25.86
C ILE A 363 -7.37 -4.84 -24.83
N LEU A 364 -7.68 -4.69 -23.53
CA LEU A 364 -6.85 -5.26 -22.45
C LEU A 364 -6.86 -6.79 -22.47
N PHE A 365 -8.01 -7.43 -22.73
CA PHE A 365 -8.08 -8.89 -22.88
C PHE A 365 -7.34 -9.40 -24.12
N GLU A 366 -7.41 -8.67 -25.24
CA GLU A 366 -6.64 -8.97 -26.44
C GLU A 366 -5.14 -8.95 -26.12
N LYS A 367 -4.63 -7.87 -25.51
CA LYS A 367 -3.21 -7.79 -25.11
C LYS A 367 -2.79 -8.81 -24.06
N LEU A 368 -3.67 -9.19 -23.13
CA LEU A 368 -3.38 -10.29 -22.18
C LEU A 368 -3.35 -11.67 -22.87
N SER A 369 -4.09 -11.86 -23.96
CA SER A 369 -4.13 -13.12 -24.73
C SER A 369 -2.91 -13.34 -25.64
N GLU A 370 -2.18 -12.27 -26.00
CA GLU A 370 -0.88 -12.36 -26.71
C GLU A 370 0.18 -13.13 -25.87
N LEU A 371 0.00 -13.21 -24.54
CA LEU A 371 0.87 -14.00 -23.66
C LEU A 371 0.34 -15.44 -23.52
N THR A 372 1.03 -16.40 -24.13
CA THR A 372 0.74 -17.83 -24.00
C THR A 372 0.73 -18.33 -22.54
N GLU A 373 1.53 -17.70 -21.67
CA GLU A 373 1.55 -17.92 -20.22
C GLU A 373 0.16 -17.76 -19.56
N ASN A 374 -0.68 -16.84 -20.07
CA ASN A 374 -1.99 -16.52 -19.48
C ASN A 374 -3.09 -17.52 -19.83
N ARG A 375 -2.89 -18.44 -20.78
CA ARG A 375 -3.93 -19.38 -21.25
C ARG A 375 -4.60 -20.14 -20.10
N ARG A 376 -3.81 -20.59 -19.11
CA ARG A 376 -4.32 -21.26 -17.91
C ARG A 376 -5.27 -20.38 -17.08
N LEU A 377 -5.03 -19.07 -17.02
CA LEU A 377 -5.88 -18.11 -16.30
C LEU A 377 -7.15 -17.78 -17.11
N PHE A 378 -7.04 -17.63 -18.44
CA PHE A 378 -8.21 -17.49 -19.31
C PHE A 378 -9.16 -18.71 -19.21
N SER A 379 -8.61 -19.93 -19.17
CA SER A 379 -9.39 -21.15 -18.92
C SER A 379 -9.98 -21.19 -17.50
N LYS A 380 -9.20 -20.88 -16.45
CA LYS A 380 -9.66 -20.93 -15.05
C LYS A 380 -10.93 -20.12 -14.80
N TYR A 381 -11.04 -18.96 -15.44
CA TYR A 381 -12.17 -18.04 -15.28
C TYR A 381 -13.19 -18.13 -16.44
N ASN A 382 -13.16 -19.21 -17.24
CA ASN A 382 -14.09 -19.49 -18.34
C ASN A 382 -14.27 -18.34 -19.36
N PHE A 383 -13.25 -17.48 -19.54
CA PHE A 383 -13.35 -16.30 -20.39
C PHE A 383 -13.69 -16.62 -21.85
N LEU A 384 -13.29 -17.79 -22.37
CA LEU A 384 -13.66 -18.23 -23.72
C LEU A 384 -15.18 -18.37 -23.92
N TYR A 385 -15.94 -18.68 -22.87
CA TYR A 385 -17.40 -18.69 -22.91
C TYR A 385 -17.93 -17.25 -22.94
N ILE A 386 -17.47 -16.40 -22.01
CA ILE A 386 -17.88 -14.99 -21.88
C ILE A 386 -17.64 -14.24 -23.21
N PHE A 387 -16.48 -14.42 -23.84
CA PHE A 387 -16.15 -13.76 -25.10
C PHE A 387 -16.94 -14.31 -26.29
N LYS A 388 -17.38 -15.58 -26.27
CA LYS A 388 -18.30 -16.14 -27.27
C LYS A 388 -19.72 -15.60 -27.10
N GLU A 389 -20.18 -15.41 -25.86
CA GLU A 389 -21.44 -14.75 -25.54
C GLU A 389 -21.41 -13.26 -25.96
N TRP A 390 -20.39 -12.49 -25.55
CA TRP A 390 -20.23 -11.09 -25.92
C TRP A 390 -20.17 -10.90 -27.45
N LYS A 391 -19.42 -11.76 -28.14
CA LYS A 391 -19.33 -11.78 -29.61
C LYS A 391 -20.69 -12.02 -30.28
N GLN A 392 -21.62 -12.74 -29.65
CA GLN A 392 -22.99 -12.94 -30.15
C GLN A 392 -23.94 -11.82 -29.73
N LYS A 393 -23.82 -11.31 -28.50
CA LYS A 393 -24.67 -10.26 -27.94
C LYS A 393 -24.49 -8.92 -28.63
N PHE A 394 -23.25 -8.56 -28.97
CA PHE A 394 -22.89 -7.24 -29.50
C PHE A 394 -22.57 -7.20 -31.01
N VAL A 395 -22.96 -8.22 -31.79
CA VAL A 395 -22.68 -8.31 -33.26
C VAL A 395 -23.00 -7.02 -34.00
N ASN A 396 -24.16 -6.42 -33.67
CA ASN A 396 -24.69 -5.23 -34.34
C ASN A 396 -24.37 -3.92 -33.59
N ASP A 397 -24.06 -4.01 -32.29
CA ASP A 397 -23.97 -2.85 -31.40
C ASP A 397 -22.54 -2.30 -31.26
N SER A 398 -21.53 -3.18 -31.26
CA SER A 398 -20.11 -2.78 -31.32
C SER A 398 -19.31 -3.73 -32.21
N PRO A 399 -19.04 -3.36 -33.48
CA PRO A 399 -18.15 -4.12 -34.33
C PRO A 399 -16.71 -4.14 -33.82
N PHE A 400 -16.31 -3.14 -33.02
CA PHE A 400 -14.98 -3.05 -32.42
C PHE A 400 -14.79 -4.02 -31.25
N LEU A 401 -15.74 -4.10 -30.31
CA LEU A 401 -15.72 -5.13 -29.27
C LEU A 401 -15.72 -6.53 -29.90
N VAL A 402 -16.55 -6.75 -30.92
CA VAL A 402 -16.62 -8.01 -31.68
C VAL A 402 -15.30 -8.33 -32.40
N LEU A 403 -14.53 -7.33 -32.86
CA LEU A 403 -13.18 -7.53 -33.41
C LEU A 403 -12.21 -8.01 -32.33
N ASN A 404 -12.13 -7.30 -31.21
CA ASN A 404 -11.21 -7.60 -30.12
C ASN A 404 -11.53 -8.98 -29.51
N MET A 405 -12.81 -9.35 -29.40
CA MET A 405 -13.24 -10.69 -28.98
C MET A 405 -12.86 -11.78 -30.00
N LYS A 406 -12.89 -11.51 -31.32
CA LYS A 406 -12.40 -12.46 -32.35
C LYS A 406 -10.89 -12.67 -32.23
N SER A 407 -10.12 -11.58 -32.07
CA SER A 407 -8.66 -11.62 -31.89
C SER A 407 -8.27 -12.39 -30.63
N THR A 408 -8.88 -12.04 -29.49
CA THR A 408 -8.71 -12.72 -28.20
C THR A 408 -9.02 -14.22 -28.28
N LEU A 409 -10.11 -14.61 -28.94
CA LEU A 409 -10.45 -16.02 -29.13
C LEU A 409 -9.45 -16.75 -30.03
N LEU A 410 -9.00 -16.14 -31.12
CA LEU A 410 -7.98 -16.72 -32.01
C LEU A 410 -6.67 -16.99 -31.27
N ASN A 411 -6.19 -16.03 -30.47
CA ASN A 411 -4.97 -16.16 -29.65
C ASN A 411 -5.06 -17.26 -28.58
N LEU A 412 -6.27 -17.65 -28.18
CA LEU A 412 -6.54 -18.71 -27.20
C LEU A 412 -6.83 -20.07 -27.84
N GLU A 413 -7.21 -20.12 -29.12
CA GLU A 413 -7.53 -21.34 -29.89
C GLU A 413 -6.35 -21.87 -30.74
N GLN A 414 -5.35 -21.02 -31.07
CA GLN A 414 -4.04 -21.42 -31.63
C GLN A 414 -3.16 -22.17 -30.63
#